data_AF-A0A381T7R5-F1
#
_entry.id   AF-A0A381T7R5-F1
#
_cell.length_a   1.000
_cell.length_b   1.000
_cell.length_c   1.000
_cell.angle_alpha   90.00
_cell.angle_beta   90.00
_cell.angle_gamma   90.00
#
_symmetry.space_group_name_H-M   'P 1'
#
loop_
_entity.id
_entity.type
_entity.pdbx_description
1 polymer ?
#
loop_
_entity_poly.entity_id
_entity_poly.type
_entity_poly.pdbx_seq_one_letter_code
_entity_poly.pdbx_strand_id
1 'polypeptide(L)'
;EPDGPFRLGPIFNVYSSPVAAANRIYVTDRNGKTLVISSDAKPNALALNELDDRFSASAALSGDAMFLRGENFLYCISEKRE
;
A
#
# COMPACT_ATOMS: atom_id res chain seq x y z
N GLU A 1 -21.14 -7.37 9.20
CA GLU A 1 -20.79 -8.31 8.11
C GLU A 1 -20.68 -9.72 8.67
N PRO A 2 -21.06 -10.76 7.90
CA PRO A 2 -21.11 -12.15 8.37
C PRO A 2 -19.77 -12.70 8.87
N ASP A 3 -18.66 -12.19 8.35
CA ASP A 3 -17.31 -12.70 8.62
C ASP A 3 -16.48 -11.79 9.57
N GLY A 4 -17.12 -10.75 10.13
CA GLY A 4 -16.46 -9.74 10.93
C GLY A 4 -15.57 -8.79 10.10
N PRO A 5 -14.96 -7.78 10.74
CA PRO A 5 -14.13 -6.80 10.05
C PRO A 5 -12.80 -7.39 9.56
N PHE A 6 -12.40 -7.04 8.34
CA PHE A 6 -11.06 -7.35 7.83
C PHE A 6 -9.98 -6.64 8.69
N ARG A 7 -8.99 -7.40 9.15
CA ARG A 7 -7.90 -6.89 9.99
C ARG A 7 -6.65 -6.71 9.14
N LEU A 8 -6.03 -5.53 9.22
CA LEU A 8 -4.82 -5.18 8.49
C LEU A 8 -3.54 -5.88 9.01
N GLY A 9 -3.66 -6.65 10.10
CA GLY A 9 -2.66 -7.61 10.61
C GLY A 9 -1.22 -7.08 10.66
N PRO A 10 -0.39 -7.37 9.63
CA PRO A 10 1.05 -7.07 9.61
C PRO A 10 1.45 -5.59 9.60
N ILE A 11 0.53 -4.66 9.37
CA ILE A 11 0.82 -3.23 9.34
C ILE A 11 0.25 -2.48 10.55
N PHE A 12 0.98 -1.47 11.02
CA PHE A 12 0.62 -0.69 12.21
C PHE A 12 1.14 0.75 12.11
N ASN A 13 0.57 1.67 12.89
CA ASN A 13 0.86 3.11 12.77
C ASN A 13 0.64 3.61 11.33
N VAL A 14 -0.60 3.54 10.83
CA VAL A 14 -0.95 3.99 9.48
C VAL A 14 -1.33 5.47 9.52
N TYR A 15 -0.56 6.31 8.82
CA TYR A 15 -0.85 7.74 8.64
C TYR A 15 -1.11 8.10 7.18
N SER A 16 -0.66 7.24 6.26
CA SER A 16 -1.01 7.34 4.85
C SER A 16 -2.51 7.07 4.66
N SER A 17 -3.13 7.76 3.72
CA SER A 17 -4.46 7.35 3.26
C SER A 17 -4.33 6.13 2.36
N PRO A 18 -5.27 5.17 2.42
CA PRO A 18 -5.31 4.07 1.46
C PRO A 18 -5.53 4.62 0.05
N VAL A 19 -4.90 4.01 -0.94
CA VAL A 19 -5.12 4.31 -2.36
C VAL A 19 -5.58 3.07 -3.11
N ALA A 20 -6.39 3.25 -4.15
CA ALA A 20 -6.93 2.14 -4.93
C ALA A 20 -6.59 2.29 -6.42
N ALA A 21 -6.11 1.20 -7.02
CA ALA A 21 -5.90 1.07 -8.45
C ALA A 21 -5.81 -0.41 -8.83
N ALA A 22 -6.11 -0.74 -10.09
CA ALA A 22 -5.99 -2.09 -10.64
C ALA A 22 -6.68 -3.18 -9.77
N ASN A 23 -7.88 -2.90 -9.26
CA ASN A 23 -8.66 -3.77 -8.35
C ASN A 23 -7.93 -4.15 -7.05
N ARG A 24 -7.03 -3.27 -6.60
CA ARG A 24 -6.24 -3.44 -5.38
C ARG A 24 -6.31 -2.16 -4.55
N ILE A 25 -6.23 -2.32 -3.24
CA ILE A 25 -6.10 -1.27 -2.25
C ILE A 25 -4.72 -1.40 -1.62
N TYR A 26 -4.00 -0.28 -1.54
CA TYR A 26 -2.63 -0.21 -1.02
C TYR A 26 -2.64 0.62 0.26
N VAL A 27 -2.09 0.07 1.33
CA VAL A 27 -2.02 0.73 2.63
C VAL A 27 -0.57 0.69 3.12
N THR A 28 0.06 1.85 3.23
CA THR A 28 1.46 1.98 3.66
C THR A 28 1.54 2.44 5.10
N ASP A 29 2.26 1.70 5.91
CA ASP A 29 2.48 2.00 7.32
C ASP A 29 3.72 2.89 7.52
N ARG A 30 3.92 3.39 8.75
CA ARG A 30 5.06 4.28 9.02
C ARG A 30 6.42 3.61 8.88
N ASN A 31 6.51 2.29 8.98
CA ASN A 31 7.77 1.54 8.97
C ASN A 31 8.13 0.99 7.59
N GLY A 32 7.48 1.48 6.53
CA GLY A 32 7.81 1.09 5.16
C GLY A 32 7.07 -0.14 4.65
N LYS A 33 6.15 -0.71 5.44
CA LYS A 33 5.34 -1.85 4.99
C LYS A 33 4.13 -1.37 4.22
N THR A 34 3.95 -1.89 3.02
CA THR A 34 2.76 -1.67 2.20
C THR A 34 1.98 -2.97 2.05
N LEU A 35 0.80 -3.04 2.67
CA LEU A 35 -0.15 -4.12 2.50
C LEU A 35 -0.99 -3.87 1.24
N VAL A 36 -1.05 -4.88 0.37
CA VAL A 36 -1.91 -4.89 -0.82
C VAL A 36 -3.12 -5.77 -0.53
N ILE A 37 -4.31 -5.24 -0.70
CA ILE A 37 -5.59 -5.87 -0.40
C ILE A 37 -6.42 -5.93 -1.68
N SER A 38 -7.20 -6.98 -1.91
CA SER A 38 -8.15 -6.99 -3.02
C SER A 38 -9.31 -6.01 -2.77
N SER A 39 -9.87 -5.45 -3.84
CA SER A 39 -11.06 -4.59 -3.76
C SER A 39 -12.38 -5.37 -3.87
N ASP A 40 -12.36 -6.68 -3.58
CA ASP A 40 -13.55 -7.54 -3.62
C ASP A 40 -14.48 -7.28 -2.44
N ALA A 41 -15.75 -7.69 -2.55
CA ALA A 41 -16.70 -7.65 -1.45
C ALA A 41 -16.22 -8.42 -0.20
N LYS A 42 -15.39 -9.45 -0.40
CA LYS A 42 -14.64 -10.13 0.66
C LYS A 42 -13.14 -9.86 0.45
N PRO A 43 -12.57 -8.84 1.11
CA PRO A 43 -11.18 -8.45 0.87
C PRO A 43 -10.21 -9.54 1.35
N ASN A 44 -9.15 -9.75 0.58
CA ASN A 44 -8.05 -10.65 0.91
C ASN A 44 -6.71 -9.91 0.88
N ALA A 45 -5.77 -10.28 1.74
CA ALA A 45 -4.39 -9.81 1.64
C ALA A 45 -3.73 -10.48 0.43
N LEU A 46 -3.23 -9.67 -0.51
CA LEU A 46 -2.61 -10.12 -1.75
C LEU A 46 -1.08 -10.16 -1.66
N ALA A 47 -0.49 -9.15 -1.00
CA ALA A 47 0.96 -9.04 -0.83
C ALA A 47 1.30 -8.13 0.36
N LEU A 48 2.47 -8.35 0.95
CA LEU A 48 3.10 -7.44 1.89
C LEU A 48 4.48 -7.07 1.33
N ASN A 49 4.67 -5.80 1.02
CA ASN A 49 5.95 -5.27 0.50
C ASN A 49 6.61 -4.40 1.57
N GLU A 50 7.92 -4.31 1.56
CA GLU A 50 8.69 -3.52 2.53
C GLU A 50 9.78 -2.73 1.81
N LEU A 51 9.88 -1.45 2.17
CA LEU A 51 10.99 -0.57 1.79
C LEU A 51 11.69 -0.12 3.07
N ASP A 52 13.01 -0.06 3.04
CA ASP A 52 13.82 0.42 4.17
C ASP A 52 13.81 1.96 4.25
N ASP A 53 12.64 2.51 4.55
CA ASP A 53 12.38 3.95 4.75
C ASP A 53 11.11 4.14 5.61
N ARG A 54 10.87 5.37 6.06
CA ARG A 54 9.67 5.71 6.83
C ARG A 54 8.71 6.55 6.01
N PHE A 55 7.42 6.30 6.17
CA PHE A 55 6.39 6.95 5.36
C PHE A 55 5.35 7.65 6.21
N SER A 56 5.03 8.87 5.81
CA SER A 56 3.91 9.65 6.35
C SER A 56 2.90 10.04 5.28
N ALA A 57 3.32 9.99 4.02
CA ALA A 57 2.54 10.42 2.88
C ALA A 57 1.74 9.26 2.31
N SER A 58 0.57 9.56 1.76
CA SER A 58 -0.17 8.65 0.88
C SER A 58 0.63 8.39 -0.40
N ALA A 59 0.49 7.18 -0.96
CA ALA A 59 1.02 6.89 -2.27
C ALA A 59 0.36 7.80 -3.33
N ALA A 60 1.14 8.26 -4.32
CA ALA A 60 0.62 8.98 -5.47
C ALA A 60 0.65 8.05 -6.68
N LEU A 61 -0.44 8.00 -7.45
CA LEU A 61 -0.59 7.13 -8.61
C LEU A 61 -0.57 7.99 -9.87
N SER A 62 0.25 7.63 -10.86
CA SER A 62 0.31 8.30 -12.15
C SER A 62 0.67 7.30 -13.25
N GLY A 63 -0.25 7.11 -14.21
CA GLY A 63 -0.09 6.11 -15.26
C GLY A 63 0.08 4.70 -14.69
N ASP A 64 1.18 4.06 -15.03
CA ASP A 64 1.59 2.72 -14.61
C ASP A 64 2.53 2.72 -13.39
N ALA A 65 2.75 3.90 -12.78
CA ALA A 65 3.69 4.08 -11.69
C ALA A 65 3.00 4.50 -10.38
N MET A 66 3.54 3.97 -9.28
CA MET A 66 3.23 4.37 -7.91
C MET A 66 4.43 5.10 -7.31
N PHE A 67 4.17 6.27 -6.73
CA PHE A 67 5.19 7.08 -6.07
C PHE A 67 4.97 7.06 -4.56
N LEU A 68 6.03 6.77 -3.81
CA LEU A 68 6.03 6.79 -2.35
C LEU A 68 7.08 7.79 -1.87
N ARG A 69 6.64 8.84 -1.19
CA ARG A 69 7.54 9.82 -0.56
C ARG A 69 7.92 9.31 0.83
N GLY A 70 9.11 8.73 0.94
CA GLY A 70 9.74 8.39 2.22
C GLY A 70 10.30 9.63 2.91
N GLU A 71 10.98 9.42 4.03
CA GLU A 71 11.74 10.48 4.69
C GLU A 71 13.09 10.71 4.03
N ASN A 72 13.67 9.65 3.45
CA ASN A 72 14.99 9.69 2.85
C ASN A 72 14.92 9.79 1.31
N PHE A 73 13.97 9.08 0.70
CA PHE A 73 13.88 8.98 -0.76
C PHE A 73 12.47 9.22 -1.30
N LEU A 74 12.39 9.58 -2.58
CA LEU A 74 11.16 9.48 -3.38
C LEU A 74 11.28 8.24 -4.27
N TYR A 75 10.44 7.24 -3.99
CA TYR A 75 10.41 5.98 -4.74
C TYR A 75 9.46 6.11 -5.93
N CYS A 76 9.85 5.50 -7.05
CA CYS A 76 8.97 5.23 -8.19
C CYS A 76 8.93 3.70 -8.38
N ILE A 77 7.73 3.13 -8.23
CA ILE A 77 7.49 1.69 -8.36
C ILE A 77 6.65 1.49 -9.61
N SER A 78 7.21 0.77 -10.57
CA SER A 78 6.55 0.37 -11.81
C SER A 78 6.98 -1.04 -12.20
N GLU A 79 6.23 -1.66 -13.11
CA GLU A 79 6.71 -2.86 -13.79
C GLU A 79 8.03 -2.58 -14.51
N LYS A 80 8.85 -3.63 -14.66
CA LYS A 80 10.11 -3.52 -15.38
C LYS A 80 9.79 -3.24 -16.86
N ARG A 81 10.38 -2.18 -17.40
CA ARG A 81 10.29 -1.86 -18.83
C ARG A 81 11.24 -2.78 -19.59
N GLU A 82 10.75 -3.42 -20.63
CA GLU A 82 11.54 -4.18 -21.61
C GLU A 82 12.24 -3.24 -22.60
#